data_AF-A0A368KMQ3-F1
#
_entry.id   AF-A0A368KMQ3-F1
#
_cell.length_a   1.000
_cell.length_b   1.000
_cell.length_c   1.000
_cell.angle_alpha   90.00
_cell.angle_beta   90.00
_cell.angle_gamma   90.00
#
_symmetry.space_group_name_H-M   'P 1'
#
loop_
_entity.id
_entity.type
_entity.pdbx_description
1 polymer ?
#
loop_
_entity_poly.entity_id
_entity_poly.type
_entity_poly.pdbx_seq_one_letter_code
_entity_poly.pdbx_strand_id
1 'polypeptide(L)'
;MASSIRIALLMFAGLIVGCGPGGTPVPENKIPVTEMIRNDLKSIVSNNQLGSEMVTIDENLKKLAESEPEKAAELRKEYEKLEKASGRPAAQAKKMMEKL
;
A
#
# COMPACT_ATOMS: atom_id res chain seq x y z
N MET A 1 -30.44 37.23 52.30
CA MET A 1 -29.25 36.99 51.46
C MET A 1 -29.26 35.53 51.01
N ALA A 2 -30.00 35.21 49.96
CA ALA A 2 -30.12 33.85 49.44
C ALA A 2 -30.64 33.92 47.99
N SER A 3 -29.80 34.33 47.03
CA SER A 3 -30.23 34.42 45.63
C SER A 3 -29.12 34.37 44.58
N SER A 4 -27.99 33.73 44.88
CA SER A 4 -26.86 33.69 43.93
C SER A 4 -26.31 32.31 43.61
N ILE A 5 -26.80 31.24 44.27
CA ILE A 5 -26.20 29.89 44.19
C ILE A 5 -26.87 28.98 43.16
N ARG A 6 -27.96 29.42 42.49
CA ARG A 6 -28.72 28.54 41.57
C ARG A 6 -28.32 28.59 40.10
N ILE A 7 -27.38 29.45 39.70
CA ILE A 7 -27.04 29.63 38.27
C ILE A 7 -25.75 28.87 37.87
N ALA A 8 -24.98 28.36 38.83
CA ALA A 8 -23.73 27.66 38.53
C ALA A 8 -23.90 26.17 38.14
N LEU A 9 -25.08 25.57 38.36
CA LEU A 9 -25.27 24.12 38.18
C LEU A 9 -25.73 23.69 36.78
N LEU A 10 -26.12 24.64 35.92
CA LEU A 10 -26.68 24.34 34.58
C LEU A 10 -25.63 24.33 33.46
N MET A 11 -24.38 24.69 33.74
CA MET A 11 -23.34 24.81 32.71
C MET A 11 -22.47 23.55 32.53
N PHE A 12 -22.77 22.45 33.24
CA PHE A 12 -21.95 21.23 33.23
C PHE A 12 -22.59 20.03 32.48
N ALA A 13 -23.68 20.25 31.74
CA ALA A 13 -24.41 19.18 31.03
C ALA A 13 -24.16 19.14 29.50
N GLY A 14 -23.25 19.96 28.98
CA GLY A 14 -23.00 20.09 27.54
C GLY A 14 -21.82 19.30 26.97
N LEU A 15 -21.02 18.63 27.80
CA LEU A 15 -19.72 18.05 27.39
C LEU A 15 -19.70 16.51 27.25
N ILE A 16 -20.85 15.84 27.34
CA ILE A 16 -20.94 14.37 27.23
C ILE A 16 -21.69 13.90 25.97
N VAL A 17 -21.88 14.78 24.98
CA VAL A 17 -22.09 14.36 23.58
C VAL A 17 -20.74 14.44 22.86
N GLY A 18 -19.73 13.82 23.47
CA GLY A 18 -18.51 13.46 22.78
C GLY A 18 -18.89 12.39 21.76
N CYS A 19 -18.71 12.70 20.48
CA CYS A 19 -18.69 11.74 19.40
C CYS A 19 -17.73 10.62 19.81
N GLY A 20 -18.27 9.50 20.29
CA GLY A 20 -17.47 8.33 20.59
C GLY A 20 -16.75 7.95 19.30
N PRO A 21 -15.45 7.58 19.35
CA PRO A 21 -14.80 6.97 18.21
C PRO A 21 -15.37 5.56 18.06
N GLY A 22 -16.63 5.46 17.64
CA GLY A 22 -17.25 4.26 17.10
C GLY A 22 -16.75 4.08 15.67
N GLY A 23 -15.44 3.98 15.50
CA GLY A 23 -14.85 3.47 14.28
C GLY A 23 -15.13 1.98 14.26
N THR A 24 -16.12 1.54 13.48
CA THR A 24 -16.16 0.14 13.07
C THR A 24 -14.81 -0.16 12.44
N PRO A 25 -14.11 -1.23 12.85
CA PRO A 25 -12.86 -1.61 12.21
C PRO A 25 -13.18 -1.87 10.74
N VAL A 26 -12.77 -0.96 9.87
CA VAL A 26 -12.78 -1.24 8.44
C VAL A 26 -11.72 -2.31 8.26
N PRO A 27 -12.06 -3.52 7.81
CA PRO A 27 -11.05 -4.52 7.54
C PRO A 27 -10.07 -3.90 6.54
N GLU A 28 -8.78 -3.86 6.90
CA GLU A 28 -7.74 -3.37 6.00
C GLU A 28 -7.82 -4.20 4.73
N ASN A 29 -8.32 -3.59 3.65
CA ASN A 29 -8.30 -4.20 2.33
C ASN A 29 -6.84 -4.16 1.85
N LYS A 30 -6.00 -5.06 2.39
CA LYS A 30 -4.60 -5.16 2.03
C LYS A 30 -4.53 -5.76 0.63
N ILE A 31 -4.25 -4.90 -0.34
CA ILE A 31 -3.90 -5.33 -1.68
C ILE A 31 -2.68 -6.26 -1.54
N PRO A 32 -2.72 -7.48 -2.08
CA PRO A 32 -1.58 -8.39 -2.04
C PRO A 32 -0.34 -7.74 -2.67
N VAL A 33 0.82 -7.99 -2.08
CA VAL A 33 2.10 -7.45 -2.58
C VAL A 33 2.34 -7.84 -4.04
N THR A 34 1.94 -9.06 -4.42
CA THR A 34 1.98 -9.56 -5.80
C THR A 34 1.14 -8.74 -6.76
N GLU A 35 -0.04 -8.25 -6.34
CA GLU A 35 -0.90 -7.40 -7.17
C GLU A 35 -0.31 -5.98 -7.32
N MET A 36 0.36 -5.46 -6.29
CA MET A 36 1.10 -4.20 -6.40
C MET A 36 2.23 -4.32 -7.44
N ILE A 37 3.03 -5.38 -7.37
CA ILE A 37 4.09 -5.66 -8.37
C ILE A 37 3.48 -5.83 -9.77
N ARG A 38 2.36 -6.54 -9.89
CA ARG A 38 1.66 -6.74 -11.17
C ARG A 38 1.24 -5.41 -11.78
N ASN A 39 0.74 -4.47 -10.98
CA ASN A 39 0.29 -3.16 -11.47
C ASN A 39 1.46 -2.30 -11.95
N ASP A 40 2.57 -2.30 -11.23
CA ASP A 40 3.80 -1.60 -11.64
C ASP A 40 4.34 -2.18 -12.97
N LEU A 41 4.37 -3.51 -13.10
CA LEU A 41 4.79 -4.16 -14.35
C LEU A 41 3.83 -3.86 -15.51
N LYS A 42 2.52 -3.75 -15.28
CA LYS A 42 1.56 -3.31 -16.30
C LYS A 42 1.86 -1.89 -16.79
N SER A 43 2.26 -0.98 -15.91
CA SER A 43 2.70 0.37 -16.30
C SER A 43 3.90 0.29 -17.24
N ILE A 44 4.93 -0.48 -16.87
CA ILE A 44 6.13 -0.70 -17.69
C ILE A 44 5.78 -1.32 -19.05
N VAL A 45 4.85 -2.27 -19.09
CA VAL A 45 4.38 -2.87 -20.35
C VAL A 45 3.66 -1.87 -21.24
N SER A 46 2.81 -1.03 -20.64
CA SER A 46 1.98 -0.06 -21.36
C SER A 46 2.82 1.08 -21.93
N ASN A 47 3.79 1.56 -21.15
CA ASN A 47 4.65 2.69 -21.51
C ASN A 47 5.94 2.25 -22.22
N ASN A 48 6.27 0.95 -22.17
CA ASN A 48 7.52 0.38 -22.67
C ASN A 48 8.77 1.16 -22.20
N GLN A 49 8.73 1.64 -20.96
CA GLN A 49 9.78 2.44 -20.34
C GLN A 49 9.96 2.02 -18.89
N LEU A 50 11.20 2.11 -18.39
CA LEU A 50 11.50 1.97 -16.98
C LEU A 50 11.35 3.34 -16.31
N GLY A 51 10.74 3.37 -15.14
CA GLY A 51 10.48 4.58 -14.36
C GLY A 51 10.55 4.32 -12.86
N SER A 52 9.82 5.11 -12.09
CA SER A 52 9.73 4.98 -10.62
C SER A 52 9.16 3.63 -10.17
N GLU A 53 8.42 2.95 -11.03
CA GLU A 53 7.88 1.60 -10.82
C GLU A 53 8.99 0.61 -10.46
N MET A 54 10.21 0.79 -10.96
CA MET A 54 11.33 -0.10 -10.63
C MET A 54 11.69 -0.05 -9.13
N VAL A 55 11.54 1.10 -8.49
CA VAL A 55 11.79 1.25 -7.04
C VAL A 55 10.67 0.58 -6.25
N THR A 56 9.41 0.82 -6.65
CA THR A 56 8.25 0.21 -5.99
C THR A 56 8.26 -1.32 -6.10
N ILE A 57 8.63 -1.85 -7.27
CA ILE A 57 8.80 -3.29 -7.48
C ILE A 57 9.92 -3.83 -6.58
N ASP A 58 11.04 -3.13 -6.45
CA ASP A 58 12.15 -3.54 -5.56
C ASP A 58 11.69 -3.68 -4.11
N GLU A 59 11.01 -2.67 -3.58
CA GLU A 59 10.48 -2.66 -2.21
C GLU A 59 9.46 -3.78 -1.99
N ASN A 60 8.56 -3.98 -2.96
CA ASN A 60 7.55 -5.02 -2.86
C ASN A 60 8.16 -6.43 -2.99
N LEU A 61 9.24 -6.61 -3.75
CA LEU A 61 9.97 -7.89 -3.77
C LEU A 61 10.65 -8.17 -2.43
N LYS A 62 11.16 -7.15 -1.73
CA LYS A 62 11.70 -7.31 -0.37
C LYS A 62 10.60 -7.75 0.60
N LYS A 63 9.43 -7.11 0.55
CA LYS A 63 8.25 -7.52 1.36
C LYS A 63 7.79 -8.93 1.01
N LEU A 64 7.77 -9.29 -0.27
CA LEU A 64 7.42 -10.63 -0.71
C LEU A 64 8.43 -11.67 -0.19
N ALA A 65 9.70 -11.32 -0.06
CA ALA A 65 10.71 -12.23 0.47
C ALA A 65 10.50 -12.58 1.96
N GLU A 66 9.80 -11.73 2.72
CA GLU A 66 9.45 -11.99 4.12
C GLU A 66 8.41 -13.10 4.25
N SER A 67 7.52 -13.25 3.27
CA SER A 67 6.45 -14.26 3.28
C SER A 67 6.69 -15.44 2.33
N GLU A 68 7.27 -15.18 1.16
CA GLU A 68 7.48 -16.13 0.04
C GLU A 68 8.92 -15.99 -0.52
N PRO A 69 9.96 -16.39 0.24
CA PRO A 69 11.37 -16.14 -0.11
C PRO A 69 11.80 -16.78 -1.44
N GLU A 70 11.35 -18.00 -1.74
CA GLU A 70 11.69 -18.69 -2.98
C GLU A 70 11.11 -17.98 -4.21
N LYS A 71 9.83 -17.60 -4.13
CA LYS A 71 9.14 -16.86 -5.19
C LYS A 71 9.77 -15.47 -5.39
N ALA A 72 10.07 -14.77 -4.30
CA ALA A 72 10.76 -13.49 -4.36
C ALA A 72 12.14 -13.62 -5.02
N ALA A 73 12.91 -14.66 -4.71
CA ALA A 73 14.21 -14.92 -5.32
C ALA A 73 14.11 -15.21 -6.82
N GLU A 74 13.08 -15.95 -7.26
CA GLU A 74 12.83 -16.17 -8.69
C GLU A 74 12.49 -14.86 -9.40
N LEU A 75 11.55 -14.09 -8.86
CA LEU A 75 11.14 -12.81 -9.42
C LEU A 75 12.29 -11.79 -9.43
N ARG A 76 13.20 -11.88 -8.46
CA ARG A 76 14.40 -11.03 -8.40
C ARG A 76 15.30 -11.21 -9.62
N LYS A 77 15.45 -12.44 -10.10
CA LYS A 77 16.23 -12.71 -11.33
C LYS A 77 15.59 -12.06 -12.55
N GLU A 78 14.26 -12.06 -12.63
CA GLU A 78 13.56 -11.39 -13.74
C GLU A 78 13.59 -9.87 -13.63
N TYR A 79 13.57 -9.33 -12.39
CA TYR A 79 13.75 -7.92 -12.11
C TYR A 79 15.13 -7.42 -12.57
N GLU A 80 16.21 -8.14 -12.26
CA GLU A 80 17.56 -7.77 -12.72
C GLU A 80 17.69 -7.80 -14.24
N LYS A 81 17.01 -8.73 -14.91
CA LYS A 81 16.93 -8.74 -16.38
C LYS A 81 16.12 -7.56 -16.91
N LEU A 82 15.06 -7.16 -16.20
CA LEU A 82 14.23 -6.01 -16.55
C LEU A 82 15.02 -4.71 -16.44
N GLU A 83 15.78 -4.53 -15.36
CA GLU A 83 16.68 -3.38 -15.15
C GLU A 83 17.71 -3.26 -16.27
N LYS A 84 18.24 -4.39 -16.75
CA LYS A 84 19.23 -4.45 -17.83
C LYS A 84 18.62 -4.38 -19.23
N ALA A 85 17.29 -4.41 -19.36
CA ALA A 85 16.62 -4.42 -20.65
C ALA A 85 16.71 -3.04 -21.33
N SER A 86 17.73 -2.84 -22.16
CA SER A 86 17.92 -1.58 -22.88
C SER A 86 16.83 -1.37 -23.94
N GLY A 87 16.06 -0.28 -23.80
CA GLY A 87 15.15 0.26 -24.83
C GLY A 87 13.82 -0.47 -25.06
N ARG A 88 13.66 -1.73 -24.61
CA ARG A 88 12.41 -2.50 -24.78
C ARG A 88 12.04 -3.35 -23.55
N PRO A 89 11.78 -2.73 -22.39
CA PRO A 89 11.51 -3.46 -21.14
C PRO A 89 10.18 -4.21 -21.14
N ALA A 90 9.20 -3.86 -21.99
CA ALA A 90 7.86 -4.44 -21.95
C ALA A 90 7.84 -5.97 -22.10
N ALA A 91 8.70 -6.54 -22.95
CA ALA A 91 8.76 -8.00 -23.12
C ALA A 91 9.25 -8.70 -21.85
N GLN A 92 10.23 -8.10 -21.16
CA GLN A 92 10.79 -8.64 -19.93
C GLN A 92 9.81 -8.45 -18.75
N ALA A 93 9.11 -7.32 -18.69
CA ALA A 93 8.07 -7.08 -17.70
C ALA A 93 6.89 -8.08 -17.83
N LYS A 94 6.48 -8.45 -19.05
CA LYS A 94 5.48 -9.50 -19.28
C LYS A 94 5.93 -10.86 -18.72
N LYS A 95 7.17 -11.28 -19.00
CA LYS A 95 7.72 -12.53 -18.47
C LYS A 95 7.74 -12.57 -16.95
N MET A 96 8.07 -11.43 -16.33
CA MET A 96 8.04 -11.32 -14.86
C MET A 96 6.60 -11.44 -14.32
N MET A 97 5.61 -10.85 -14.99
CA MET A 97 4.19 -10.97 -14.59
C MET A 97 3.63 -12.39 -14.69
N GLU A 98 4.13 -13.21 -15.63
CA GLU A 98 3.72 -14.62 -15.77
C GLU A 98 4.21 -15.51 -14.62
N LYS A 99 5.17 -15.02 -13.83
CA LYS A 99 5.73 -15.72 -12.66
C LYS A 99 5.11 -15.24 -11.33
N LEU A 100 4.19 -14.27 -11.38
CA LEU A 100 3.41 -13.80 -10.22
C LEU A 100 2.16 -14.63 -10.03
#